data_AF-A0A5B8V297-F1
#
_entry.id   AF-A0A5B8V297-F1
#
_cell.length_a   1.000
_cell.length_b   1.000
_cell.length_c   1.000
_cell.angle_alpha   90.00
_cell.angle_beta   90.00
_cell.angle_gamma   90.00
#
_symmetry.space_group_name_H-M   'P 1'
#
loop_
_entity.id
_entity.type
_entity.pdbx_description
1 polymer ?
#
loop_
_entity_poly.entity_id
_entity_poly.type
_entity_poly.pdbx_seq_one_letter_code
_entity_poly.pdbx_strand_id
1 'polypeptide(L)' 'MNKTEEANDEKHYVLIVFAVIVGIAGIYLRFINDAHMYTWIANILLILGVAIALKAIFAILK' A
#
# COMPACT_ATOMS: atom_id res chain seq x y z
N MET A 1 -10.57 -24.46 9.21
CA MET A 1 -9.81 -23.31 9.71
C MET A 1 -10.81 -22.27 10.17
N ASN A 2 -10.64 -21.71 11.37
CA ASN A 2 -11.54 -20.69 11.87
C ASN A 2 -11.33 -19.41 11.03
N LYS A 3 -12.40 -18.83 10.48
CA LYS A 3 -12.29 -17.61 9.64
C LYS A 3 -11.63 -16.45 10.39
N THR A 4 -11.83 -16.40 11.71
CA THR A 4 -11.21 -15.40 12.58
C THR A 4 -9.69 -15.58 12.72
N GLU A 5 -9.20 -16.82 12.68
CA GLU A 5 -7.75 -17.09 12.73
C GLU A 5 -7.07 -16.68 11.42
N GLU A 6 -7.70 -16.97 10.28
CA GLU A 6 -7.16 -16.58 8.97
C GLU A 6 -7.14 -15.06 8.78
N ALA A 7 -8.23 -14.37 9.14
CA ALA A 7 -8.29 -12.91 9.06
C ALA A 7 -7.21 -12.21 9.90
N ASN A 8 -6.74 -12.86 10.97
CA ASN A 8 -5.66 -12.39 11.85
C ASN A 8 -4.27 -12.92 11.45
N ASP A 9 -4.10 -13.57 10.29
CA ASP A 9 -2.78 -14.02 9.84
C ASP A 9 -1.83 -12.82 9.64
N GLU A 10 -0.62 -12.95 10.21
CA GLU A 10 0.43 -11.92 10.19
C GLU A 10 0.74 -11.40 8.77
N LYS A 11 0.63 -12.26 7.76
CA LYS A 11 0.89 -11.91 6.36
C LYS A 11 0.00 -10.77 5.88
N HIS A 12 -1.24 -10.67 6.37
CA HIS A 12 -2.13 -9.55 6.03
C HIS A 12 -1.59 -8.23 6.55
N TYR A 13 -1.13 -8.20 7.81
CA TYR A 13 -0.54 -7.00 8.42
C TYR A 13 0.77 -6.59 7.74
N VAL A 14 1.62 -7.55 7.41
CA VAL A 14 2.86 -7.28 6.66
C VAL A 14 2.55 -6.65 5.30
N LEU A 15 1.52 -7.14 4.61
CA LEU A 15 1.10 -6.59 3.32
C LEU A 15 0.54 -5.17 3.46
N ILE A 16 -0.20 -4.89 4.52
CA ILE A 16 -0.69 -3.53 4.85
C ILE A 16 0.50 -2.60 5.14
N VAL A 17 1.46 -3.02 5.97
CA VAL A 17 2.65 -2.21 6.28
C VAL A 17 3.43 -1.89 5.00
N PHE A 18 3.59 -2.88 4.11
CA PHE A 18 4.23 -2.66 2.82
C PHE A 18 3.47 -1.63 1.96
N ALA A 19 2.14 -1.71 1.89
CA ALA A 19 1.31 -0.73 1.19
C ALA A 19 1.47 0.69 1.76
N VAL A 20 1.52 0.83 3.09
CA VAL A 20 1.73 2.10 3.78
C VAL A 20 3.11 2.69 3.45
N ILE A 21 4.17 1.87 3.49
CA ILE A 21 5.53 2.33 3.14
C ILE A 21 5.57 2.86 1.70
N VAL A 22 4.95 2.15 0.76
CA VAL A 22 4.86 2.59 -0.65
C VAL A 22 4.11 3.93 -0.76
N GLY A 23 2.99 4.08 -0.05
CA GLY A 23 2.22 5.33 -0.01
C GLY A 23 3.03 6.50 0.56
N ILE A 24 3.73 6.29 1.69
CA ILE A 24 4.59 7.29 2.32
C ILE A 24 5.74 7.70 1.39
N ALA A 25 6.36 6.76 0.69
CA ALA A 25 7.39 7.07 -0.31
C ALA A 25 6.84 7.97 -1.43
N GLY A 26 5.62 7.71 -1.90
CA GLY A 26 4.94 8.56 -2.87
C GLY A 26 4.67 9.97 -2.34
N ILE A 27 4.28 10.10 -1.06
CA ILE A 27 4.08 11.40 -0.40
C ILE A 27 5.38 12.20 -0.35
N TYR A 28 6.50 11.59 0.05
CA TYR A 28 7.77 12.31 0.07
C TYR A 28 8.19 12.77 -1.33
N LEU A 29 8.05 11.89 -2.34
CA LEU A 29 8.39 12.24 -3.71
C LEU A 29 7.50 13.34 -4.29
N ARG A 30 6.23 13.41 -3.89
CA ARG A 30 5.30 14.46 -4.31
C ARG A 30 5.82 15.87 -4.02
N PHE A 31 6.57 16.03 -2.93
CA PHE A 31 7.06 17.32 -2.45
C PHE A 31 8.58 17.51 -2.63
N ILE A 32 9.27 16.56 -3.27
CA ILE A 32 10.66 16.72 -3.68
C ILE A 32 10.69 17.58 -4.95
N ASN A 33 10.79 18.89 -4.76
CA ASN A 33 11.01 19.89 -5.82
C ASN A 33 9.91 19.93 -6.91
N ASP A 34 9.81 21.01 -7.69
CA ASP A 34 8.75 21.16 -8.72
C ASP A 34 9.05 20.38 -10.02
N ALA A 35 9.73 19.23 -9.94
CA ALA A 35 10.02 18.45 -11.13
C ALA A 35 8.82 17.56 -11.51
N HIS A 36 8.32 17.72 -12.73
CA HIS A 36 7.24 16.89 -13.30
C HIS A 36 7.48 15.38 -13.15
N MET A 37 8.75 14.94 -13.21
CA MET A 37 9.13 13.54 -13.03
C MET A 37 8.70 12.99 -11.67
N TYR A 38 8.92 13.72 -10.57
CA TYR A 38 8.59 13.24 -9.23
C TYR A 38 7.09 13.18 -9.00
N THR A 39 6.32 14.08 -9.63
CA THR A 39 4.85 14.01 -9.63
C THR A 39 4.35 12.73 -10.29
N TRP A 40 4.93 12.33 -11.43
CA TRP A 40 4.57 11.08 -12.10
C TRP A 40 4.90 9.86 -11.25
N ILE A 41 6.10 9.82 -10.66
CA ILE A 41 6.51 8.71 -9.78
C ILE A 41 5.59 8.64 -8.54
N ALA A 42 5.26 9.77 -7.92
CA ALA A 42 4.34 9.82 -6.79
C ALA A 42 2.94 9.27 -7.14
N ASN A 43 2.43 9.59 -8.34
CA ASN A 43 1.14 9.06 -8.80
C ASN A 43 1.20 7.53 -9.03
N ILE A 44 2.30 7.02 -9.60
CA ILE A 44 2.49 5.57 -9.78
C ILE A 44 2.53 4.87 -8.41
N LEU A 45 3.30 5.40 -7.47
CA LEU A 45 3.38 4.84 -6.11
C LEU A 45 2.03 4.89 -5.39
N LEU A 46 1.23 5.93 -5.60
CA LEU A 46 -0.14 5.99 -5.09
C LEU A 46 -1.00 4.85 -5.65
N ILE A 47 -0.99 4.62 -6.96
CA ILE A 47 -1.75 3.54 -7.60
C ILE A 47 -1.30 2.18 -7.06
N LEU A 48 0.00 1.95 -6.97
CA LEU A 48 0.55 0.69 -6.46
C LEU A 48 0.21 0.47 -4.98
N GLY A 49 0.37 1.50 -4.14
CA GLY A 49 0.01 1.44 -2.72
C GLY A 49 -1.47 1.10 -2.51
N VAL A 50 -2.36 1.74 -3.27
CA VAL A 50 -3.80 1.44 -3.23
C VAL A 50 -4.09 0.01 -3.68
N ALA A 51 -3.48 -0.45 -4.79
CA ALA A 51 -3.69 -1.81 -5.28
C ALA A 51 -3.24 -2.87 -4.26
N ILE A 52 -2.09 -2.67 -3.60
CA ILE A 52 -1.58 -3.58 -2.57
C ILE A 52 -2.48 -3.55 -1.32
N ALA A 53 -2.92 -2.37 -0.88
CA ALA A 53 -3.82 -2.23 0.25
C ALA A 53 -5.15 -2.96 -0.01
N LEU A 54 -5.75 -2.75 -1.18
CA LEU A 54 -6.99 -3.45 -1.57
C LEU A 54 -6.79 -4.96 -1.62
N LYS A 55 -5.66 -5.44 -2.14
CA LYS A 55 -5.30 -6.86 -2.11
C LYS A 55 -5.24 -7.41 -0.68
N ALA A 56 -4.67 -6.67 0.27
CA ALA A 56 -4.63 -7.07 1.67
C ALA A 56 -6.04 -7.14 2.28
N ILE A 57 -6.86 -6.11 2.06
CA ILE A 57 -8.24 -6.06 2.58
C ILE A 57 -9.09 -7.20 2.00
N PHE A 58 -9.04 -7.44 0.69
CA PHE A 58 -9.79 -8.55 0.08
C PHE A 58 -9.30 -9.92 0.54
N ALA A 59 -8.04 -10.05 0.96
CA ALA A 59 -7.53 -11.28 1.54
C ALA A 59 -8.07 -11.49 2.96
N ILE A 60 -8.18 -10.44 3.78
CA ILE A 60 -8.77 -10.49 5.13
C ILE A 60 -10.27 -10.81 5.09
N LEU A 61 -10.99 -10.27 4.10
CA LEU A 61 -12.44 -10.43 3.99
C LEU A 61 -12.91 -11.78 3.43
N LYS A 62 -11.98 -12.64 2.99
CA LYS A 62 -12.27 -13.92 2.33
C LYS A 62 -12.51 -15.04 3.34
#